data_AF-A0A4P9TFR9-F1
#
_entry.id   AF-A0A4P9TFR9-F1
#
_cell.length_a   1.000
_cell.length_b   1.000
_cell.length_c   1.000
_cell.angle_alpha   90.00
_cell.angle_beta   90.00
_cell.angle_gamma   90.00
#
_symmetry.space_group_name_H-M   'P 1'
#
loop_
_entity.id
_entity.type
_entity.pdbx_description
1 polymer ?
#
loop_
_entity_poly.entity_id
_entity_poly.type
_entity_poly.pdbx_seq_one_letter_code
_entity_poly.pdbx_strand_id
1 'polypeptide(L)'
;MNNPFATALTMQRQAWEATADLAEKTRIAPDRTDTVENVAVGQTPSEVVYEENKLELLHYEPMTEEQHDVPILIVYALINKPYILDLQPDRSVVQTLLEAGFDVYLIDWGEPSTLDRSLSIGDYVNRYIDNCVDVVRERSGRDSINILGYCMGGTMSAMYASLHPDNVENLALMASGLCFAGDGGVLELWGGEEYYDPEVVTETFDNVPAGFLDVGFALMDPVANNVTKYVRFYDNMEDEDFVENFARMERWLDEGIDMAGEAYEEFIRDIYQDNKLYENELTLNGDHVDISNIDMPVLQIVAEYDHLIPPMASKPFNDAIASEDTEILEFATGHIGMSVSSRSHEELWPQVCAWFEERSNGTTNPADGTSSVEPDSSPDLDSETTDRSDAELAERGEGDIQAEPADPGEMTVDEEIVEDVVDEAAASEIDTETDDLTELRGVGQAYAETLTAAGIETIDQLAAADAADLATETDISPSRLEDWIEQARDR
;
A
#
# COMPACT_ATOMS: atom_id res chain seq x y z
N MET A 1 56.28 -6.45 -20.60
CA MET A 1 55.49 -6.63 -21.84
C MET A 1 54.27 -7.44 -21.45
N ASN A 2 53.11 -6.79 -21.33
CA ASN A 2 51.87 -7.49 -21.05
C ASN A 2 51.48 -8.31 -22.29
N ASN A 3 51.18 -9.59 -22.08
CA ASN A 3 50.83 -10.51 -23.14
C ASN A 3 49.52 -10.00 -23.80
N PRO A 4 49.55 -9.57 -25.06
CA PRO A 4 48.39 -8.94 -25.72
C PRO A 4 47.21 -9.90 -25.92
N PHE A 5 47.40 -11.20 -25.65
CA PHE A 5 46.34 -12.21 -25.70
C PHE A 5 45.76 -12.55 -24.33
N ALA A 6 46.34 -12.07 -23.22
CA ALA A 6 45.86 -12.37 -21.87
C ALA A 6 44.45 -11.81 -21.65
N THR A 7 44.22 -10.56 -22.04
CA THR A 7 42.90 -9.91 -21.92
C THR A 7 41.83 -10.64 -22.74
N ALA A 8 42.16 -11.03 -23.97
CA ALA A 8 41.22 -11.77 -24.83
C ALA A 8 40.90 -13.16 -24.28
N LEU A 9 41.89 -13.86 -23.70
CA LEU A 9 41.70 -15.17 -23.08
C LEU A 9 40.92 -15.07 -21.76
N THR A 10 41.11 -14.01 -20.98
CA THR A 10 40.32 -13.75 -19.76
C THR A 10 38.87 -13.44 -20.11
N MET A 11 38.62 -12.58 -21.09
CA MET A 11 37.26 -12.29 -21.58
C MET A 11 36.58 -13.54 -22.13
N GLN A 12 37.31 -14.37 -22.88
CA GLN A 12 36.78 -15.63 -23.38
C GLN A 12 36.48 -16.60 -22.23
N ARG A 13 37.34 -16.72 -21.23
CA ARG A 13 37.10 -17.56 -20.06
C ARG A 13 35.87 -17.10 -19.26
N GLN A 14 35.75 -15.80 -18.97
CA GLN A 14 34.59 -15.23 -18.28
C GLN A 14 33.30 -15.46 -19.07
N ALA A 15 33.34 -15.32 -20.40
CA ALA A 15 32.19 -15.63 -21.24
C ALA A 15 31.81 -17.12 -21.18
N TRP A 16 32.79 -18.03 -21.13
CA TRP A 16 32.56 -19.47 -20.99
C TRP A 16 32.05 -19.87 -19.60
N GLU A 17 32.55 -19.23 -18.53
CA GLU A 17 32.06 -19.41 -17.16
C GLU A 17 30.61 -18.90 -17.04
N ALA A 18 30.31 -17.70 -17.53
CA ALA A 18 28.94 -17.16 -17.58
C ALA A 18 27.99 -18.03 -18.42
N THR A 19 28.46 -18.61 -19.53
CA THR A 19 27.65 -19.52 -20.37
C THR A 19 27.42 -20.87 -19.67
N ALA A 20 28.39 -21.36 -18.90
CA ALA A 20 28.25 -22.59 -18.13
C ALA A 20 27.28 -22.41 -16.96
N ASP A 21 27.37 -21.29 -16.24
CA ASP A 21 26.43 -20.93 -15.17
C ASP A 21 25.02 -20.76 -15.72
N LEU A 22 24.87 -20.08 -16.86
CA LEU A 22 23.57 -19.95 -17.54
C LEU A 22 23.00 -21.32 -17.91
N ALA A 23 23.84 -22.25 -18.42
CA ALA A 23 23.43 -23.59 -18.81
C ALA A 23 23.12 -24.53 -17.63
N GLU A 24 23.77 -24.31 -16.48
CA GLU A 24 23.49 -25.03 -15.23
C GLU A 24 22.17 -24.52 -14.61
N LYS A 25 21.96 -23.21 -14.59
CA LYS A 25 20.74 -22.56 -14.09
C LYS A 25 19.52 -22.80 -14.98
N THR A 26 19.68 -22.89 -16.31
CA THR A 26 18.61 -23.31 -17.24
C THR A 26 18.11 -24.74 -16.95
N ARG A 27 18.92 -25.58 -16.29
CA ARG A 27 18.54 -26.93 -15.90
C ARG A 27 17.69 -26.96 -14.62
N ILE A 28 17.72 -25.90 -13.81
CA ILE A 28 16.98 -25.72 -12.54
C ILE A 28 15.63 -25.02 -12.79
N ALA A 29 15.49 -24.30 -13.90
CA ALA A 29 14.26 -23.59 -14.28
C ALA A 29 12.97 -24.45 -14.29
N PRO A 30 12.96 -25.72 -14.73
CA PRO A 30 11.73 -26.54 -14.75
C PRO A 30 11.21 -26.87 -13.35
N ASP A 31 12.09 -27.16 -12.38
CA ASP A 31 11.69 -27.51 -11.00
C ASP A 31 11.11 -26.30 -10.24
N ARG A 32 11.43 -25.06 -10.67
CA ARG A 32 10.99 -23.83 -10.02
C ARG A 32 9.72 -23.22 -10.62
N THR A 33 9.39 -23.49 -11.88
CA THR A 33 8.06 -23.16 -12.43
C THR A 33 6.96 -23.95 -11.72
N ASP A 34 7.23 -25.21 -11.38
CA ASP A 34 6.35 -26.02 -10.53
C ASP A 34 6.22 -25.42 -9.11
N THR A 35 7.24 -24.74 -8.58
CA THR A 35 7.16 -24.03 -7.28
C THR A 35 6.25 -22.81 -7.36
N VAL A 36 6.31 -22.01 -8.43
CA VAL A 36 5.43 -20.83 -8.60
C VAL A 36 3.96 -21.23 -8.69
N GLU A 37 3.62 -22.29 -9.42
CA GLU A 37 2.22 -22.74 -9.55
C GLU A 37 1.65 -23.35 -8.26
N ASN A 38 2.50 -23.84 -7.34
CA ASN A 38 2.06 -24.55 -6.14
C ASN A 38 2.39 -23.81 -4.83
N VAL A 39 2.95 -22.60 -4.88
CA VAL A 39 3.27 -21.84 -3.68
C VAL A 39 1.98 -21.47 -2.94
N ALA A 40 1.93 -21.77 -1.65
CA ALA A 40 0.75 -21.48 -0.85
C ALA A 40 0.65 -19.97 -0.55
N VAL A 41 -0.56 -19.44 -0.69
CA VAL A 41 -0.98 -18.06 -0.42
C VAL A 41 -2.34 -18.07 0.25
N GLY A 42 -2.77 -16.99 0.91
CA GLY A 42 -4.10 -16.90 1.52
C GLY A 42 -4.32 -17.96 2.59
N GLN A 43 -3.31 -18.21 3.43
CA GLN A 43 -3.30 -19.36 4.34
C GLN A 43 -4.07 -19.12 5.64
N THR A 44 -4.54 -17.89 5.90
CA THR A 44 -5.23 -17.58 7.14
C THR A 44 -6.60 -18.28 7.17
N PRO A 45 -6.87 -19.12 8.17
CA PRO A 45 -8.13 -19.86 8.25
C PRO A 45 -9.33 -18.92 8.21
N SER A 46 -10.27 -19.21 7.32
CA SER A 46 -11.52 -18.46 7.17
C SER A 46 -12.68 -19.36 6.77
N GLU A 47 -13.89 -18.89 7.02
CA GLU A 47 -15.12 -19.46 6.49
C GLU A 47 -15.86 -18.45 5.60
N VAL A 48 -16.54 -18.95 4.58
CA VAL A 48 -17.47 -18.14 3.78
C VAL A 48 -18.77 -17.98 4.56
N VAL A 49 -19.10 -16.74 4.92
CA VAL A 49 -20.24 -16.43 5.79
C VAL A 49 -21.45 -15.88 5.04
N TYR A 50 -21.23 -15.41 3.82
CA TYR A 50 -22.23 -14.93 2.90
C TYR A 50 -21.74 -15.10 1.46
N GLU A 51 -22.66 -15.41 0.55
CA GLU A 51 -22.39 -15.55 -0.87
C GLU A 51 -23.47 -14.81 -1.66
N GLU A 52 -23.05 -14.02 -2.65
CA GLU A 52 -23.95 -13.43 -3.63
C GLU A 52 -23.32 -13.43 -5.02
N ASN A 53 -23.93 -14.17 -5.95
CA ASN A 53 -23.37 -14.35 -7.30
C ASN A 53 -21.99 -15.05 -7.26
N LYS A 54 -20.88 -14.32 -7.45
CA LYS A 54 -19.49 -14.82 -7.30
C LYS A 54 -18.79 -14.22 -6.09
N LEU A 55 -19.45 -13.26 -5.42
CA LEU A 55 -18.94 -12.67 -4.20
C LEU A 55 -19.01 -13.69 -3.07
N GLU A 56 -17.90 -13.81 -2.35
CA GLU A 56 -17.78 -14.53 -1.09
C GLU A 56 -17.35 -13.53 -0.01
N LEU A 57 -18.12 -13.44 1.08
CA LEU A 57 -17.70 -12.73 2.28
C LEU A 57 -16.96 -13.71 3.18
N LEU A 58 -15.67 -13.50 3.34
CA LEU A 58 -14.81 -14.30 4.20
C LEU A 58 -14.86 -13.74 5.63
N HIS A 59 -14.97 -14.63 6.61
CA HIS A 59 -14.78 -14.32 8.03
C HIS A 59 -13.61 -15.15 8.55
N TYR A 60 -12.60 -14.50 9.10
CA TYR A 60 -11.38 -15.16 9.53
C TYR A 60 -11.48 -15.69 10.96
N GLU A 61 -10.80 -16.80 11.23
CA GLU A 61 -10.76 -17.38 12.58
C GLU A 61 -10.01 -16.43 13.54
N PRO A 62 -10.57 -16.12 14.73
CA PRO A 62 -9.90 -15.26 15.71
C PRO A 62 -8.54 -15.81 16.17
N MET A 63 -7.56 -14.91 16.37
CA MET A 63 -6.23 -15.27 16.89
C MET A 63 -5.99 -14.85 18.35
N THR A 64 -6.98 -14.19 18.98
CA THR A 64 -6.97 -13.76 20.38
C THR A 64 -8.17 -14.34 21.15
N GLU A 65 -8.06 -14.43 22.48
CA GLU A 65 -9.18 -14.89 23.33
C GLU A 65 -10.28 -13.83 23.48
N GLU A 66 -9.90 -12.56 23.47
CA GLU A 66 -10.79 -11.40 23.51
C GLU A 66 -10.59 -10.59 22.23
N GLN A 67 -11.69 -10.15 21.63
CA GLN A 67 -11.69 -9.32 20.42
C GLN A 67 -12.29 -7.94 20.73
N HIS A 68 -11.93 -6.94 19.92
CA HIS A 68 -12.55 -5.63 19.93
C HIS A 68 -14.03 -5.70 19.54
N ASP A 69 -14.84 -4.80 20.10
CA ASP A 69 -16.31 -4.81 19.93
C ASP A 69 -16.75 -4.53 18.49
N VAL A 70 -15.99 -3.73 17.74
CA VAL A 70 -16.33 -3.28 16.39
C VAL A 70 -15.51 -4.07 15.37
N PRO A 71 -16.15 -4.88 14.50
CA PRO A 71 -15.46 -5.66 13.47
C PRO A 71 -14.93 -4.77 12.34
N ILE A 72 -13.94 -5.26 11.60
CA ILE A 72 -13.38 -4.63 10.40
C ILE A 72 -13.84 -5.41 9.17
N LEU A 73 -14.50 -4.71 8.23
CA LEU A 73 -14.77 -5.19 6.89
C LEU A 73 -13.74 -4.63 5.90
N ILE A 74 -12.98 -5.52 5.28
CA ILE A 74 -12.04 -5.20 4.22
C ILE A 74 -12.78 -5.21 2.88
N VAL A 75 -12.84 -4.04 2.23
CA VAL A 75 -13.39 -3.86 0.89
C VAL A 75 -12.23 -3.78 -0.10
N TYR A 76 -11.99 -4.87 -0.81
CA TYR A 76 -10.88 -4.97 -1.76
C TYR A 76 -11.22 -4.33 -3.11
N ALA A 77 -10.20 -4.09 -3.94
CA ALA A 77 -10.39 -3.59 -5.31
C ALA A 77 -11.10 -4.62 -6.21
N LEU A 78 -11.72 -4.16 -7.31
CA LEU A 78 -12.31 -5.04 -8.32
C LEU A 78 -11.28 -5.67 -9.27
N ILE A 79 -9.99 -5.39 -9.06
CA ILE A 79 -8.88 -5.82 -9.89
C ILE A 79 -7.93 -6.64 -9.03
N ASN A 80 -7.45 -7.76 -9.58
CA ASN A 80 -6.63 -8.77 -8.91
C ASN A 80 -7.32 -9.42 -7.72
N LYS A 81 -6.68 -10.46 -7.15
CA LYS A 81 -7.24 -11.21 -6.03
C LYS A 81 -6.90 -10.58 -4.68
N PRO A 82 -7.80 -10.68 -3.69
CA PRO A 82 -7.63 -10.05 -2.38
C PRO A 82 -6.53 -10.68 -1.52
N TYR A 83 -6.03 -11.89 -1.86
CA TYR A 83 -4.99 -12.56 -1.08
C TYR A 83 -3.66 -11.81 -1.02
N ILE A 84 -3.48 -10.70 -1.75
CA ILE A 84 -2.34 -9.80 -1.53
C ILE A 84 -2.32 -9.20 -0.12
N LEU A 85 -3.49 -9.10 0.52
CA LEU A 85 -3.63 -8.72 1.93
C LEU A 85 -3.43 -9.90 2.89
N ASP A 86 -3.24 -11.11 2.37
CA ASP A 86 -3.01 -12.35 3.12
C ASP A 86 -1.99 -13.24 2.40
N LEU A 87 -0.85 -12.66 1.98
CA LEU A 87 0.07 -13.32 1.05
C LEU A 87 0.75 -14.53 1.70
N GLN A 88 1.28 -14.33 2.91
CA GLN A 88 1.92 -15.35 3.75
C GLN A 88 1.87 -14.89 5.22
N PRO A 89 2.11 -15.77 6.21
CA PRO A 89 1.88 -15.43 7.61
C PRO A 89 2.57 -14.16 8.11
N ASP A 90 3.85 -13.94 7.76
CA ASP A 90 4.62 -12.76 8.16
C ASP A 90 4.39 -11.53 7.25
N ARG A 91 3.59 -11.67 6.18
CA ARG A 91 3.17 -10.61 5.25
C ARG A 91 1.67 -10.68 4.99
N SER A 92 0.90 -10.71 6.07
CA SER A 92 -0.55 -10.77 6.04
C SER A 92 -1.13 -9.64 6.88
N VAL A 93 -1.77 -8.70 6.18
CA VAL A 93 -2.53 -7.61 6.78
C VAL A 93 -3.66 -8.19 7.62
N VAL A 94 -4.31 -9.23 7.09
CA VAL A 94 -5.38 -9.96 7.79
C VAL A 94 -4.87 -10.54 9.11
N GLN A 95 -3.74 -11.25 9.11
CA GLN A 95 -3.18 -11.79 10.36
C GLN A 95 -2.78 -10.68 11.32
N THR A 96 -2.17 -9.59 10.83
CA THR A 96 -1.80 -8.47 11.70
C THR A 96 -3.02 -7.88 12.42
N LEU A 97 -4.16 -7.73 11.72
CA LEU A 97 -5.41 -7.27 12.34
C LEU A 97 -6.00 -8.29 13.33
N LEU A 98 -5.95 -9.59 13.00
CA LEU A 98 -6.43 -10.65 13.89
C LEU A 98 -5.59 -10.77 15.16
N GLU A 99 -4.27 -10.64 15.04
CA GLU A 99 -3.31 -10.65 16.16
C GLU A 99 -3.48 -9.41 17.06
N ALA A 100 -3.87 -8.28 16.47
CA ALA A 100 -4.26 -7.08 17.20
C ALA A 100 -5.64 -7.22 17.90
N GLY A 101 -6.37 -8.31 17.65
CA GLY A 101 -7.64 -8.61 18.32
C GLY A 101 -8.89 -8.09 17.60
N PHE A 102 -8.81 -7.73 16.31
CA PHE A 102 -10.01 -7.37 15.55
C PHE A 102 -10.78 -8.61 15.06
N ASP A 103 -12.10 -8.46 14.91
CA ASP A 103 -12.93 -9.41 14.17
C ASP A 103 -12.93 -9.01 12.68
N VAL A 104 -12.32 -9.82 11.81
CA VAL A 104 -11.95 -9.41 10.45
C VAL A 104 -12.78 -10.16 9.40
N TYR A 105 -13.35 -9.39 8.48
CA TYR A 105 -14.06 -9.86 7.30
C TYR A 105 -13.39 -9.31 6.05
N LEU A 106 -13.47 -10.05 4.94
CA LEU A 106 -12.96 -9.61 3.64
C LEU A 106 -13.94 -9.95 2.53
N ILE A 107 -14.20 -9.01 1.64
CA ILE A 107 -14.98 -9.25 0.43
C ILE A 107 -14.06 -9.78 -0.66
N ASP A 108 -14.27 -11.02 -1.08
CA ASP A 108 -13.77 -11.54 -2.35
C ASP A 108 -14.87 -11.41 -3.40
N TRP A 109 -14.65 -10.57 -4.42
CA TRP A 109 -15.62 -10.31 -5.47
C TRP A 109 -15.83 -11.49 -6.43
N GLY A 110 -14.85 -12.39 -6.49
CA GLY A 110 -14.74 -13.42 -7.52
C GLY A 110 -14.53 -12.84 -8.93
N GLU A 111 -14.55 -13.72 -9.92
CA GLU A 111 -14.34 -13.35 -11.32
C GLU A 111 -15.67 -13.08 -12.04
N PRO A 112 -15.90 -11.88 -12.61
CA PRO A 112 -17.12 -11.59 -13.32
C PRO A 112 -17.21 -12.41 -14.61
N SER A 113 -18.38 -13.00 -14.84
CA SER A 113 -18.70 -13.62 -16.13
C SER A 113 -19.19 -12.56 -17.12
N THR A 114 -19.32 -12.92 -18.40
CA THR A 114 -19.92 -12.03 -19.41
C THR A 114 -21.35 -11.59 -19.07
N LEU A 115 -22.07 -12.33 -18.21
CA LEU A 115 -23.40 -11.92 -17.73
C LEU A 115 -23.36 -10.76 -16.76
N ASP A 116 -22.19 -10.49 -16.17
CA ASP A 116 -21.96 -9.47 -15.16
C ASP A 116 -21.44 -8.15 -15.77
N ARG A 117 -21.30 -8.07 -17.11
CA ARG A 117 -20.78 -6.89 -17.82
C ARG A 117 -21.53 -5.58 -17.54
N SER A 118 -22.78 -5.68 -17.13
CA SER A 118 -23.64 -4.53 -16.81
C SER A 118 -23.73 -4.25 -15.31
N LEU A 119 -22.87 -4.86 -14.48
CA LEU A 119 -22.74 -4.45 -13.09
C LEU A 119 -22.10 -3.06 -13.07
N SER A 120 -22.85 -2.10 -12.53
CA SER A 120 -22.42 -0.73 -12.29
C SER A 120 -21.66 -0.61 -10.97
N ILE A 121 -20.90 0.47 -10.77
CA ILE A 121 -20.33 0.84 -9.46
C ILE A 121 -21.45 0.95 -8.42
N GLY A 122 -22.63 1.44 -8.82
CA GLY A 122 -23.80 1.48 -7.97
C GLY A 122 -24.25 0.09 -7.47
N ASP A 123 -24.18 -0.95 -8.31
CA ASP A 123 -24.48 -2.33 -7.87
C ASP A 123 -23.46 -2.85 -6.85
N TYR A 124 -22.18 -2.51 -7.01
CA TYR A 124 -21.16 -2.87 -6.03
C TYR A 124 -21.37 -2.14 -4.69
N VAL A 125 -21.65 -0.84 -4.72
CA VAL A 125 -21.81 -0.01 -3.51
C VAL A 125 -23.14 -0.26 -2.81
N ASN A 126 -24.28 -0.05 -3.48
CA ASN A 126 -25.61 -0.03 -2.85
C ASN A 126 -26.23 -1.42 -2.66
N ARG A 127 -25.59 -2.47 -3.17
CA ARG A 127 -26.08 -3.84 -3.00
C ARG A 127 -25.00 -4.73 -2.41
N TYR A 128 -23.88 -4.92 -3.09
CA TYR A 128 -22.92 -5.92 -2.60
C TYR A 128 -22.20 -5.49 -1.31
N ILE A 129 -21.70 -4.26 -1.23
CA ILE A 129 -21.10 -3.73 0.01
C ILE A 129 -22.17 -3.64 1.10
N ASP A 130 -23.33 -3.02 0.83
CA ASP A 130 -24.42 -2.88 1.81
C ASP A 130 -24.88 -4.23 2.38
N ASN A 131 -25.07 -5.25 1.54
CA ASN A 131 -25.42 -6.60 2.00
C ASN A 131 -24.32 -7.21 2.89
N CYS A 132 -23.04 -7.02 2.55
CA CYS A 132 -21.94 -7.51 3.38
C CYS A 132 -21.90 -6.79 4.73
N VAL A 133 -22.07 -5.46 4.74
CA VAL A 133 -22.14 -4.66 5.96
C VAL A 133 -23.28 -5.12 6.85
N ASP A 134 -24.47 -5.37 6.29
CA ASP A 134 -25.61 -5.90 7.03
C ASP A 134 -25.33 -7.28 7.66
N VAL A 135 -24.65 -8.18 6.93
CA VAL A 135 -24.24 -9.49 7.48
C VAL A 135 -23.27 -9.32 8.65
N VAL A 136 -22.27 -8.45 8.51
CA VAL A 136 -21.27 -8.21 9.57
C VAL A 136 -21.94 -7.57 10.80
N ARG A 137 -22.85 -6.60 10.61
CA ARG A 137 -23.63 -5.97 11.68
C ARG A 137 -24.52 -6.97 12.41
N GLU A 138 -25.24 -7.83 11.67
CA GLU A 138 -26.10 -8.86 12.26
C GLU A 138 -25.29 -9.88 13.09
N ARG A 139 -24.12 -10.30 12.58
CA ARG A 139 -23.24 -11.26 13.26
C ARG A 139 -22.57 -10.68 14.50
N SER A 140 -22.09 -9.45 14.44
CA SER A 140 -21.42 -8.76 15.55
C SER A 140 -22.41 -8.16 16.57
N GLY A 141 -23.67 -7.96 16.18
CA GLY A 141 -24.66 -7.26 16.99
C GLY A 141 -24.40 -5.76 17.12
N ARG A 142 -23.63 -5.18 16.19
CA ARG A 142 -23.27 -3.76 16.16
C ARG A 142 -24.15 -3.00 15.17
N ASP A 143 -24.50 -1.77 15.53
CA ASP A 143 -25.22 -0.86 14.63
C ASP A 143 -24.30 -0.27 13.54
N SER A 144 -22.99 -0.29 13.71
CA SER A 144 -21.99 0.27 12.81
C SER A 144 -20.71 -0.58 12.86
N ILE A 145 -19.93 -0.58 11.78
CA ILE A 145 -18.69 -1.37 11.66
C ILE A 145 -17.53 -0.53 11.16
N ASN A 146 -16.30 -1.00 11.35
CA ASN A 146 -15.13 -0.42 10.73
C ASN A 146 -15.02 -0.89 9.27
N ILE A 147 -14.64 0.01 8.37
CA ILE A 147 -14.37 -0.32 6.96
C ILE A 147 -12.92 0.02 6.64
N LEU A 148 -12.19 -0.95 6.10
CA LEU A 148 -10.87 -0.75 5.50
C LEU A 148 -11.00 -0.99 3.99
N GLY A 149 -11.00 0.09 3.21
CA GLY A 149 -11.03 0.00 1.75
C GLY A 149 -9.64 0.08 1.15
N TYR A 150 -9.34 -0.78 0.18
CA TYR A 150 -8.05 -0.80 -0.52
C TYR A 150 -8.18 -0.45 -2.01
N CYS A 151 -7.39 0.54 -2.45
CA CYS A 151 -7.38 1.02 -3.84
C CYS A 151 -8.79 1.41 -4.31
N MET A 152 -9.29 0.82 -5.40
CA MET A 152 -10.67 1.02 -5.88
C MET A 152 -11.71 0.67 -4.82
N GLY A 153 -11.42 -0.32 -3.96
CA GLY A 153 -12.26 -0.68 -2.82
C GLY A 153 -12.39 0.46 -1.81
N GLY A 154 -11.35 1.29 -1.62
CA GLY A 154 -11.44 2.48 -0.78
C GLY A 154 -12.23 3.61 -1.41
N THR A 155 -12.12 3.83 -2.72
CA THR A 155 -13.01 4.76 -3.43
C THR A 155 -14.48 4.34 -3.28
N MET A 156 -14.79 3.04 -3.44
CA MET A 156 -16.14 2.50 -3.23
C MET A 156 -16.58 2.60 -1.76
N SER A 157 -15.68 2.40 -0.80
CA SER A 157 -15.97 2.58 0.63
C SER A 157 -16.29 4.03 0.99
N ALA A 158 -15.63 5.01 0.38
CA ALA A 158 -15.98 6.42 0.54
C ALA A 158 -17.36 6.75 -0.04
N MET A 159 -17.69 6.19 -1.22
CA MET A 159 -19.04 6.29 -1.79
C MET A 159 -20.10 5.67 -0.86
N TYR A 160 -19.83 4.47 -0.33
CA TYR A 160 -20.70 3.78 0.60
C TYR A 160 -20.91 4.59 1.89
N ALA A 161 -19.83 5.08 2.51
CA ALA A 161 -19.91 5.88 3.73
C ALA A 161 -20.68 7.20 3.52
N SER A 162 -20.64 7.78 2.32
CA SER A 162 -21.43 8.97 1.98
C SER A 162 -22.93 8.69 1.90
N LEU A 163 -23.32 7.50 1.45
CA LEU A 163 -24.71 7.07 1.26
C LEU A 163 -25.30 6.44 2.54
N HIS A 164 -24.48 5.76 3.33
CA HIS A 164 -24.85 4.99 4.51
C HIS A 164 -23.98 5.34 5.74
N PRO A 165 -23.87 6.62 6.13
CA PRO A 165 -22.94 7.05 7.19
C PRO A 165 -23.21 6.38 8.53
N ASP A 166 -24.49 6.17 8.87
CA ASP A 166 -24.91 5.51 10.13
C ASP A 166 -24.43 4.05 10.26
N ASN A 167 -24.00 3.42 9.16
CA ASN A 167 -23.52 2.04 9.15
C ASN A 167 -21.99 1.93 9.34
N VAL A 168 -21.26 3.06 9.33
CA VAL A 168 -19.79 3.09 9.35
C VAL A 168 -19.30 3.76 10.62
N GLU A 169 -18.58 3.02 11.47
CA GLU A 169 -18.01 3.54 12.72
C GLU A 169 -16.70 4.29 12.45
N ASN A 170 -15.79 3.69 11.69
CA ASN A 170 -14.51 4.26 11.30
C ASN A 170 -14.18 3.87 9.86
N LEU A 171 -13.65 4.81 9.08
CA LEU A 171 -13.33 4.61 7.67
C LEU A 171 -11.81 4.72 7.44
N ALA A 172 -11.16 3.61 7.11
CA ALA A 172 -9.78 3.60 6.65
C ALA A 172 -9.71 3.42 5.12
N LEU A 173 -8.95 4.30 4.46
CA LEU A 173 -8.80 4.38 3.02
C LEU A 173 -7.32 4.19 2.67
N MET A 174 -6.98 3.00 2.19
CA MET A 174 -5.62 2.62 1.84
C MET A 174 -5.42 2.73 0.32
N ALA A 175 -4.40 3.49 -0.09
CA ALA A 175 -4.02 3.64 -1.50
C ALA A 175 -5.18 4.04 -2.43
N SER A 176 -6.12 4.84 -1.93
CA SER A 176 -7.42 5.09 -2.59
C SER A 176 -7.38 6.34 -3.46
N GLY A 177 -7.76 6.22 -4.73
CA GLY A 177 -7.89 7.37 -5.64
C GLY A 177 -9.19 8.11 -5.38
N LEU A 178 -9.10 9.31 -4.82
CA LEU A 178 -10.24 10.08 -4.30
C LEU A 178 -10.33 11.51 -4.85
N CYS A 179 -9.24 12.02 -5.44
CA CYS A 179 -9.14 13.36 -6.02
C CYS A 179 -8.25 13.31 -7.27
N PHE A 180 -8.76 13.75 -8.41
CA PHE A 180 -8.04 13.81 -9.68
C PHE A 180 -8.13 15.24 -10.24
N ALA A 181 -7.17 16.09 -9.85
CA ALA A 181 -7.14 17.53 -10.14
C ALA A 181 -5.98 17.95 -11.06
N GLY A 182 -5.41 17.00 -11.82
CA GLY A 182 -4.33 17.21 -12.78
C GLY A 182 -2.93 16.81 -12.32
N ASP A 183 -2.81 16.21 -11.13
CA ASP A 183 -1.55 15.75 -10.51
C ASP A 183 -1.62 14.34 -9.89
N GLY A 184 -2.70 13.59 -10.15
CA GLY A 184 -2.98 12.21 -9.72
C GLY A 184 -2.18 11.13 -10.46
N GLY A 185 -1.06 11.50 -11.08
CA GLY A 185 -0.08 10.56 -11.63
C GLY A 185 -0.37 10.05 -13.04
N VAL A 186 0.31 8.96 -13.42
CA VAL A 186 0.31 8.43 -14.79
C VAL A 186 -1.09 7.93 -15.21
N LEU A 187 -1.85 7.37 -14.27
CA LEU A 187 -3.20 6.89 -14.55
C LEU A 187 -4.17 8.01 -14.93
N GLU A 188 -4.12 9.15 -14.23
CA GLU A 188 -4.95 10.30 -14.59
C GLU A 188 -4.59 10.83 -15.98
N LEU A 189 -3.29 10.93 -16.29
CA LEU A 189 -2.82 11.40 -17.60
C LEU A 189 -3.25 10.48 -18.75
N TRP A 190 -3.15 9.16 -18.56
CA TRP A 190 -3.54 8.19 -19.59
C TRP A 190 -5.06 8.01 -19.69
N GLY A 191 -5.75 8.12 -18.55
CA GLY A 191 -7.20 8.03 -18.47
C GLY A 191 -7.92 9.29 -18.96
N GLY A 192 -7.23 10.41 -19.17
CA GLY A 192 -7.84 11.67 -19.60
C GLY A 192 -8.66 11.55 -20.90
N GLU A 193 -9.82 12.21 -20.93
CA GLU A 193 -10.81 12.15 -22.02
C GLU A 193 -10.22 12.50 -23.41
N GLU A 194 -9.15 13.30 -23.46
CA GLU A 194 -8.45 13.62 -24.71
C GLU A 194 -7.76 12.40 -25.35
N TYR A 195 -7.34 11.43 -24.55
CA TYR A 195 -6.49 10.32 -24.97
C TYR A 195 -7.17 8.96 -24.86
N TYR A 196 -8.22 8.83 -24.04
CA TYR A 196 -8.81 7.56 -23.71
C TYR A 196 -10.33 7.61 -23.61
N ASP A 197 -10.98 6.65 -24.27
CA ASP A 197 -12.42 6.42 -24.22
C ASP A 197 -12.64 4.99 -23.69
N PRO A 198 -13.15 4.82 -22.46
CA PRO A 198 -13.35 3.49 -21.87
C PRO A 198 -14.39 2.66 -22.65
N GLU A 199 -15.34 3.29 -23.36
CA GLU A 199 -16.36 2.57 -24.16
C GLU A 199 -15.72 1.76 -25.29
N VAL A 200 -14.61 2.24 -25.86
CA VAL A 200 -13.94 1.52 -26.96
C VAL A 200 -13.42 0.15 -26.50
N VAL A 201 -13.01 0.05 -25.24
CA VAL A 201 -12.50 -1.20 -24.65
C VAL A 201 -13.67 -2.14 -24.37
N THR A 202 -14.74 -1.66 -23.74
CA THR A 202 -15.90 -2.48 -23.40
C THR A 202 -16.73 -2.88 -24.63
N GLU A 203 -16.82 -2.04 -25.66
CA GLU A 203 -17.40 -2.43 -26.96
C GLU A 203 -16.64 -3.60 -27.61
N THR A 204 -15.35 -3.74 -27.30
CA THR A 204 -14.49 -4.80 -27.83
C THR A 204 -14.56 -6.08 -26.99
N PHE A 205 -14.56 -5.96 -25.66
CA PHE A 205 -14.36 -7.09 -24.75
C PHE A 205 -15.56 -7.45 -23.87
N ASP A 206 -16.62 -6.64 -23.85
CA ASP A 206 -17.71 -6.67 -22.85
C ASP A 206 -17.20 -6.42 -21.42
N ASN A 207 -16.49 -7.38 -20.82
CA ASN A 207 -15.72 -7.18 -19.59
C ASN A 207 -14.29 -6.75 -19.97
N VAL A 208 -13.67 -5.90 -19.16
CA VAL A 208 -12.27 -5.50 -19.40
C VAL A 208 -11.35 -6.64 -18.93
N PRO A 209 -10.56 -7.25 -19.83
CA PRO A 209 -9.71 -8.37 -19.46
C PRO A 209 -8.60 -7.96 -18.49
N ALA A 210 -8.28 -8.81 -17.51
CA ALA A 210 -7.16 -8.57 -16.59
C ALA A 210 -5.86 -8.22 -17.31
N GLY A 211 -5.51 -9.02 -18.34
CA GLY A 211 -4.30 -8.79 -19.13
C GLY A 211 -4.26 -7.47 -19.90
N PHE A 212 -5.40 -6.81 -20.13
CA PHE A 212 -5.41 -5.44 -20.67
C PHE A 212 -4.99 -4.42 -19.60
N LEU A 213 -5.51 -4.58 -18.38
CA LEU A 213 -5.17 -3.75 -17.22
C LEU A 213 -3.70 -3.94 -16.81
N ASP A 214 -3.20 -5.19 -16.84
CA ASP A 214 -1.81 -5.53 -16.53
C ASP A 214 -0.80 -4.82 -17.44
N VAL A 215 -1.13 -4.66 -18.72
CA VAL A 215 -0.30 -3.88 -19.65
C VAL A 215 -0.24 -2.41 -19.24
N GLY A 216 -1.36 -1.86 -18.77
CA GLY A 216 -1.41 -0.52 -18.19
C GLY A 216 -0.48 -0.39 -16.99
N PHE A 217 -0.61 -1.28 -16.01
CA PHE A 217 0.22 -1.27 -14.80
C PHE A 217 1.72 -1.51 -15.08
N ALA A 218 2.04 -2.46 -15.97
CA ALA A 218 3.42 -2.78 -16.33
C ALA A 218 4.15 -1.60 -17.00
N LEU A 219 3.42 -0.75 -17.73
CA LEU A 219 3.98 0.43 -18.41
C LEU A 219 4.19 1.63 -17.48
N MET A 220 3.67 1.63 -16.25
CA MET A 220 3.85 2.74 -15.30
C MET A 220 5.27 2.83 -14.77
N ASP A 221 5.90 1.68 -14.50
CA ASP A 221 7.32 1.59 -14.20
C ASP A 221 7.97 0.48 -15.04
N PRO A 222 8.21 0.74 -16.34
CA PRO A 222 8.64 -0.30 -17.26
C PRO A 222 10.07 -0.80 -16.95
N VAL A 223 10.90 0.02 -16.31
CA VAL A 223 12.28 -0.35 -15.96
C VAL A 223 12.28 -1.19 -14.69
N ALA A 224 11.58 -0.79 -13.64
CA ALA A 224 11.49 -1.61 -12.44
C ALA A 224 10.79 -2.95 -12.73
N ASN A 225 9.66 -2.91 -13.46
CA ASN A 225 8.83 -4.08 -13.72
C ASN A 225 9.45 -5.09 -14.71
N ASN A 226 10.26 -4.66 -15.69
CA ASN A 226 10.79 -5.55 -16.73
C ASN A 226 12.31 -5.77 -16.68
N VAL A 227 13.06 -4.96 -15.92
CA VAL A 227 14.53 -5.04 -15.89
C VAL A 227 15.02 -5.26 -14.47
N THR A 228 14.79 -4.31 -13.57
CA THR A 228 15.33 -4.36 -12.20
C THR A 228 14.80 -5.55 -11.43
N LYS A 229 13.51 -5.89 -11.59
CA LYS A 229 12.87 -7.08 -11.01
C LYS A 229 13.60 -8.38 -11.34
N TYR A 230 13.90 -8.62 -12.62
CA TYR A 230 14.57 -9.85 -13.05
C TYR A 230 16.06 -9.88 -12.74
N VAL A 231 16.73 -8.72 -12.70
CA VAL A 231 18.11 -8.61 -12.22
C VAL A 231 18.20 -8.95 -10.74
N ARG A 232 17.34 -8.35 -9.90
CA ARG A 232 17.28 -8.67 -8.46
C ARG A 232 16.91 -10.13 -8.21
N PHE A 233 15.98 -10.69 -8.99
CA PHE A 233 15.70 -12.12 -8.93
C PHE A 233 16.92 -12.96 -9.27
N TYR A 234 17.67 -12.56 -10.31
CA TYR A 234 18.89 -13.25 -10.69
C TYR A 234 19.96 -13.21 -9.59
N ASP A 235 20.11 -12.08 -8.91
CA ASP A 235 21.11 -11.89 -7.85
C ASP A 235 20.75 -12.64 -6.55
N ASN A 236 19.47 -12.83 -6.27
CA ASN A 236 18.98 -13.46 -5.03
C ASN A 236 18.39 -14.86 -5.25
N MET A 237 18.57 -15.47 -6.42
CA MET A 237 17.97 -16.78 -6.75
C MET A 237 18.44 -17.96 -5.87
N GLU A 238 19.52 -17.78 -5.11
CA GLU A 238 20.06 -18.78 -4.19
C GLU A 238 19.41 -18.72 -2.80
N ASP A 239 18.67 -17.65 -2.52
CA ASP A 239 17.87 -17.46 -1.31
C ASP A 239 16.48 -18.07 -1.52
N GLU A 240 16.17 -19.12 -0.76
CA GLU A 240 14.91 -19.87 -0.89
C GLU A 240 13.71 -19.02 -0.47
N ASP A 241 13.83 -18.23 0.59
CA ASP A 241 12.74 -17.38 1.11
C ASP A 241 12.45 -16.24 0.12
N PHE A 242 13.50 -15.62 -0.44
CA PHE A 242 13.35 -14.63 -1.51
C PHE A 242 12.65 -15.22 -2.74
N VAL A 243 13.05 -16.42 -3.17
CA VAL A 243 12.46 -17.09 -4.35
C VAL A 243 11.00 -17.45 -4.11
N GLU A 244 10.63 -17.91 -2.90
CA GLU A 244 9.24 -18.18 -2.56
C GLU A 244 8.39 -16.89 -2.53
N ASN A 245 8.89 -15.81 -1.92
CA ASN A 245 8.21 -14.51 -1.90
C ASN A 245 8.01 -13.97 -3.32
N PHE A 246 9.06 -14.03 -4.14
CA PHE A 246 8.98 -13.67 -5.55
C PHE A 246 7.95 -14.52 -6.29
N ALA A 247 7.93 -15.83 -6.06
CA ALA A 247 6.97 -16.74 -6.67
C ALA A 247 5.51 -16.43 -6.28
N ARG A 248 5.25 -16.08 -5.00
CA ARG A 248 3.92 -15.65 -4.53
C ARG A 248 3.47 -14.36 -5.24
N MET A 249 4.38 -13.41 -5.40
CA MET A 249 4.12 -12.16 -6.12
C MET A 249 3.87 -12.38 -7.61
N GLU A 250 4.66 -13.21 -8.29
CA GLU A 250 4.41 -13.56 -9.70
C GLU A 250 3.05 -14.23 -9.87
N ARG A 251 2.73 -15.18 -8.98
CA ARG A 251 1.44 -15.85 -8.99
C ARG A 251 0.29 -14.86 -8.83
N TRP A 252 0.42 -13.85 -7.97
CA TRP A 252 -0.59 -12.80 -7.83
C TRP A 252 -0.75 -11.94 -9.08
N LEU A 253 0.35 -11.56 -9.71
CA LEU A 253 0.33 -10.82 -10.98
C LEU A 253 -0.29 -11.65 -12.12
N ASP A 254 -0.05 -12.97 -12.14
CA ASP A 254 -0.57 -13.87 -13.18
C ASP A 254 -2.05 -14.25 -12.97
N GLU A 255 -2.59 -14.11 -11.74
CA GLU A 255 -3.97 -14.44 -11.38
C GLU A 255 -4.90 -13.21 -11.38
N GLY A 256 -4.68 -12.27 -12.31
CA GLY A 256 -5.52 -11.10 -12.50
C GLY A 256 -7.00 -11.45 -12.75
N ILE A 257 -7.89 -10.54 -12.37
CA ILE A 257 -9.35 -10.68 -12.50
C ILE A 257 -9.90 -9.68 -13.51
N ASP A 258 -10.77 -10.14 -14.40
CA ASP A 258 -11.51 -9.28 -15.34
C ASP A 258 -12.40 -8.29 -14.58
N MET A 259 -12.61 -7.10 -15.13
CA MET A 259 -13.51 -6.10 -14.55
C MET A 259 -14.82 -6.01 -15.35
N ALA A 260 -15.95 -5.86 -14.66
CA ALA A 260 -17.24 -5.63 -15.32
C ALA A 260 -17.19 -4.33 -16.16
N GLY A 261 -17.68 -4.40 -17.40
CA GLY A 261 -17.57 -3.31 -18.38
C GLY A 261 -18.19 -1.99 -17.91
N GLU A 262 -19.45 -2.02 -17.46
CA GLU A 262 -20.14 -0.81 -17.00
C GLU A 262 -19.43 -0.19 -15.79
N ALA A 263 -19.06 -0.99 -14.78
CA ALA A 263 -18.29 -0.50 -13.64
C ALA A 263 -16.95 0.12 -14.05
N TYR A 264 -16.27 -0.45 -15.05
CA TYR A 264 -15.02 0.11 -15.58
C TYR A 264 -15.24 1.47 -16.24
N GLU A 265 -16.25 1.58 -17.11
CA GLU A 265 -16.61 2.83 -17.76
C GLU A 265 -16.98 3.92 -16.77
N GLU A 266 -17.87 3.60 -15.82
CA GLU A 266 -18.28 4.53 -14.76
C GLU A 266 -17.08 4.97 -13.93
N PHE A 267 -16.18 4.06 -13.54
CA PHE A 267 -15.02 4.41 -12.73
C PHE A 267 -14.05 5.34 -13.47
N ILE A 268 -13.71 5.04 -14.73
CA ILE A 268 -12.81 5.89 -15.51
C ILE A 268 -13.46 7.25 -15.78
N ARG A 269 -14.71 7.27 -16.24
CA ARG A 269 -15.38 8.51 -16.62
C ARG A 269 -15.69 9.38 -15.41
N ASP A 270 -16.38 8.83 -14.41
CA ASP A 270 -16.92 9.64 -13.33
C ASP A 270 -15.86 9.95 -12.27
N ILE A 271 -14.86 9.09 -12.08
CA ILE A 271 -13.84 9.27 -11.04
C ILE A 271 -12.55 9.84 -11.61
N TYR A 272 -11.95 9.22 -12.63
CA TYR A 272 -10.68 9.70 -13.18
C TYR A 272 -10.83 10.94 -14.07
N GLN A 273 -11.80 10.95 -14.98
CA GLN A 273 -11.92 12.01 -15.99
C GLN A 273 -12.68 13.22 -15.44
N ASP A 274 -13.85 12.99 -14.85
CA ASP A 274 -14.75 14.05 -14.42
C ASP A 274 -14.60 14.43 -12.93
N ASN A 275 -13.80 13.68 -12.15
CA ASN A 275 -13.54 13.92 -10.72
C ASN A 275 -14.82 14.09 -9.86
N LYS A 276 -15.93 13.43 -10.23
CA LYS A 276 -17.27 13.69 -9.69
C LYS A 276 -17.40 13.37 -8.20
N LEU A 277 -16.62 12.41 -7.68
CA LEU A 277 -16.64 12.10 -6.25
C LEU A 277 -16.11 13.28 -5.43
N TYR A 278 -14.92 13.79 -5.78
CA TYR A 278 -14.27 14.90 -5.08
C TYR A 278 -15.04 16.21 -5.24
N GLU A 279 -15.54 16.50 -6.44
CA GLU A 279 -16.35 17.69 -6.73
C GLU A 279 -17.77 17.62 -6.13
N ASN A 280 -18.11 16.51 -5.46
CA ASN A 280 -19.42 16.26 -4.87
C ASN A 280 -20.56 16.36 -5.90
N GLU A 281 -20.38 15.74 -7.06
CA GLU A 281 -21.35 15.70 -8.18
C GLU A 281 -21.80 14.27 -8.54
N LEU A 282 -21.18 13.24 -7.93
CA LEU A 282 -21.44 11.84 -8.23
C LEU A 282 -22.86 11.41 -7.84
N THR A 283 -23.47 10.55 -8.66
CA THR A 283 -24.78 9.95 -8.41
C THR A 283 -24.72 8.46 -8.74
N LEU A 284 -25.11 7.59 -7.80
CA LEU A 284 -25.17 6.14 -7.99
C LEU A 284 -26.62 5.67 -7.88
N ASN A 285 -27.10 4.92 -8.87
CA ASN A 285 -28.49 4.43 -8.96
C ASN A 285 -29.59 5.50 -8.77
N GLY A 286 -29.25 6.79 -8.96
CA GLY A 286 -30.17 7.93 -8.79
C GLY A 286 -30.04 8.66 -7.44
N ASP A 287 -29.25 8.13 -6.51
CA ASP A 287 -28.96 8.74 -5.22
C ASP A 287 -27.64 9.52 -5.28
N HIS A 288 -27.65 10.73 -4.74
CA HIS A 288 -26.47 11.59 -4.73
C HIS A 288 -25.47 11.12 -3.67
N VAL A 289 -24.23 10.89 -4.08
CA VAL A 289 -23.12 10.55 -3.18
C VAL A 289 -22.60 11.86 -2.58
N ASP A 290 -23.21 12.30 -1.48
CA ASP A 290 -22.84 13.54 -0.81
C ASP A 290 -21.70 13.29 0.19
N ILE A 291 -20.46 13.62 -0.20
CA ILE A 291 -19.26 13.38 0.63
C ILE A 291 -19.27 14.21 1.93
N SER A 292 -20.13 15.22 2.03
CA SER A 292 -20.33 15.97 3.28
C SER A 292 -21.08 15.17 4.36
N ASN A 293 -21.61 13.99 4.02
CA ASN A 293 -22.14 13.03 4.98
C ASN A 293 -21.04 12.18 5.67
N ILE A 294 -19.80 12.22 5.18
CA ILE A 294 -18.67 11.54 5.83
C ILE A 294 -18.25 12.39 7.03
N ASP A 295 -18.83 12.09 8.19
CA ASP A 295 -18.55 12.75 9.47
C ASP A 295 -17.88 11.84 10.52
N MET A 296 -17.83 10.53 10.26
CA MET A 296 -17.10 9.56 11.07
C MET A 296 -15.57 9.73 10.95
N PRO A 297 -14.76 9.19 11.87
CA PRO A 297 -13.30 9.23 11.77
C PRO A 297 -12.77 8.62 10.47
N VAL A 298 -11.80 9.30 9.84
CA VAL A 298 -11.18 8.87 8.58
C VAL A 298 -9.67 8.73 8.72
N LEU A 299 -9.16 7.55 8.41
CA LEU A 299 -7.73 7.28 8.27
C LEU A 299 -7.36 7.13 6.80
N GLN A 300 -6.43 7.94 6.30
CA GLN A 300 -5.79 7.67 5.01
C GLN A 300 -4.45 6.98 5.20
N ILE A 301 -4.25 5.86 4.49
CA ILE A 301 -2.98 5.12 4.47
C ILE A 301 -2.41 5.28 3.05
N VAL A 302 -1.31 6.03 2.92
CA VAL A 302 -0.74 6.42 1.63
C VAL A 302 0.73 6.06 1.55
N ALA A 303 1.18 5.69 0.35
CA ALA A 303 2.56 5.35 0.06
C ALA A 303 3.26 6.53 -0.62
N GLU A 304 4.40 6.97 -0.07
CA GLU A 304 5.18 8.10 -0.60
C GLU A 304 5.63 7.88 -2.05
N TYR A 305 6.00 6.63 -2.38
CA TYR A 305 6.49 6.23 -3.69
C TYR A 305 5.42 5.52 -4.54
N ASP A 306 4.15 5.76 -4.24
CA ASP A 306 3.05 5.22 -5.03
C ASP A 306 2.96 5.95 -6.38
N HIS A 307 3.35 5.25 -7.45
CA HIS A 307 3.20 5.74 -8.82
C HIS A 307 1.83 5.44 -9.44
N LEU A 308 1.04 4.56 -8.79
CA LEU A 308 -0.29 4.16 -9.23
C LEU A 308 -1.32 5.18 -8.73
N ILE A 309 -1.38 5.37 -7.42
CA ILE A 309 -2.23 6.34 -6.73
C ILE A 309 -1.32 7.21 -5.86
N PRO A 310 -0.73 8.28 -6.43
CA PRO A 310 0.18 9.13 -5.67
C PRO A 310 -0.56 9.80 -4.50
N PRO A 311 0.15 10.19 -3.43
CA PRO A 311 -0.49 10.81 -2.26
C PRO A 311 -1.40 12.01 -2.56
N MET A 312 -1.09 12.78 -3.62
CA MET A 312 -1.92 13.91 -4.06
C MET A 312 -3.31 13.47 -4.57
N ALA A 313 -3.46 12.22 -5.01
CA ALA A 313 -4.73 11.67 -5.43
C ALA A 313 -5.63 11.23 -4.26
N SER A 314 -5.11 11.21 -3.03
CA SER A 314 -5.82 10.75 -1.83
C SER A 314 -5.98 11.87 -0.81
N LYS A 315 -4.87 12.49 -0.39
CA LYS A 315 -4.80 13.41 0.75
C LYS A 315 -5.78 14.59 0.69
N PRO A 316 -5.99 15.28 -0.46
CA PRO A 316 -6.90 16.41 -0.53
C PRO A 316 -8.35 16.06 -0.15
N PHE A 317 -8.75 14.79 -0.27
CA PHE A 317 -10.10 14.35 0.08
C PHE A 317 -10.46 14.64 1.55
N ASN A 318 -9.49 14.61 2.47
CA ASN A 318 -9.75 14.93 3.88
C ASN A 318 -10.22 16.38 4.09
N ASP A 319 -9.81 17.31 3.23
CA ASP A 319 -10.23 18.71 3.30
C ASP A 319 -11.65 18.93 2.71
N ALA A 320 -12.17 17.95 1.97
CA ALA A 320 -13.46 18.03 1.28
C ALA A 320 -14.63 17.39 2.06
N ILE A 321 -14.33 16.53 3.03
CA ILE A 321 -15.32 15.83 3.86
C ILE A 321 -15.67 16.60 5.15
N ALA A 322 -16.73 16.19 5.84
CA ALA A 322 -17.21 16.86 7.05
C ALA A 322 -16.52 16.40 8.34
N SER A 323 -15.83 15.25 8.31
CA SER A 323 -15.16 14.67 9.47
C SER A 323 -14.16 15.63 10.12
N GLU A 324 -14.26 15.78 11.44
CA GLU A 324 -13.31 16.56 12.24
C GLU A 324 -12.14 15.71 12.77
N ASP A 325 -12.22 14.37 12.63
CA ASP A 325 -11.20 13.40 13.05
C ASP A 325 -10.62 12.72 11.81
N THR A 326 -9.66 13.39 11.18
CA THR A 326 -8.93 12.85 10.02
C THR A 326 -7.45 12.68 10.34
N GLU A 327 -6.89 11.55 9.93
CA GLU A 327 -5.48 11.23 10.07
C GLU A 327 -4.90 10.70 8.75
N ILE A 328 -3.63 11.00 8.50
CA ILE A 328 -2.89 10.51 7.32
C ILE A 328 -1.64 9.80 7.83
N LEU A 329 -1.55 8.49 7.57
CA LEU A 329 -0.33 7.71 7.72
C LEU A 329 0.33 7.59 6.35
N GLU A 330 1.42 8.34 6.17
CA GLU A 330 2.25 8.28 4.97
C GLU A 330 3.50 7.45 5.25
N PHE A 331 3.76 6.46 4.40
CA PHE A 331 4.87 5.53 4.57
C PHE A 331 5.76 5.46 3.34
N ALA A 332 7.07 5.39 3.55
CA ALA A 332 8.11 5.39 2.51
C ALA A 332 8.18 4.03 1.78
N THR A 333 7.13 3.71 1.04
CA THR A 333 6.98 2.46 0.27
C THR A 333 6.19 2.72 -1.02
N GLY A 334 6.04 1.70 -1.86
CA GLY A 334 5.19 1.74 -3.05
C GLY A 334 3.80 1.15 -2.79
N HIS A 335 2.90 1.21 -3.79
CA HIS A 335 1.50 0.79 -3.68
C HIS A 335 1.30 -0.56 -2.97
N ILE A 336 1.91 -1.62 -3.50
CA ILE A 336 1.80 -2.98 -2.96
C ILE A 336 2.65 -3.15 -1.70
N GLY A 337 3.72 -2.37 -1.57
CA GLY A 337 4.65 -2.45 -0.45
C GLY A 337 3.98 -2.19 0.89
N MET A 338 2.92 -1.38 0.94
CA MET A 338 2.09 -1.20 2.14
C MET A 338 1.48 -2.51 2.66
N SER A 339 1.19 -3.47 1.78
CA SER A 339 0.56 -4.75 2.13
C SER A 339 1.54 -5.89 2.36
N VAL A 340 2.72 -5.86 1.73
CA VAL A 340 3.60 -7.05 1.65
C VAL A 340 5.05 -6.79 2.05
N SER A 341 5.43 -5.57 2.42
CA SER A 341 6.80 -5.30 2.89
C SER A 341 6.92 -5.56 4.39
N SER A 342 8.08 -6.11 4.80
CA SER A 342 8.42 -6.36 6.21
C SER A 342 8.27 -5.11 7.04
N ARG A 343 8.86 -4.03 6.55
CA ARG A 343 8.86 -2.73 7.21
C ARG A 343 7.43 -2.18 7.40
N SER A 344 6.51 -2.45 6.47
CA SER A 344 5.10 -2.06 6.67
C SER A 344 4.44 -2.86 7.80
N HIS A 345 4.73 -4.17 7.94
CA HIS A 345 4.22 -4.95 9.07
C HIS A 345 4.87 -4.59 10.41
N GLU A 346 6.12 -4.12 10.39
CA GLU A 346 6.84 -3.72 11.60
C GLU A 346 6.51 -2.29 12.07
N GLU A 347 6.27 -1.37 11.14
CA GLU A 347 6.14 0.06 11.45
C GLU A 347 4.76 0.64 11.13
N LEU A 348 4.18 0.32 9.97
CA LEU A 348 2.91 0.92 9.50
C LEU A 348 1.69 0.25 10.13
N TRP A 349 1.55 -1.07 9.99
CA TRP A 349 0.36 -1.80 10.46
C TRP A 349 0.12 -1.72 11.97
N PRO A 350 1.15 -1.68 12.84
CA PRO A 350 0.94 -1.42 14.26
C PRO A 350 0.28 -0.06 14.52
N GLN A 351 0.59 0.98 13.73
CA GLN A 351 -0.06 2.29 13.84
C GLN A 351 -1.50 2.24 13.36
N VAL A 352 -1.78 1.54 12.26
CA VAL A 352 -3.15 1.33 11.75
C VAL A 352 -4.01 0.58 12.78
N CYS A 353 -3.45 -0.48 13.40
CA CYS A 353 -4.14 -1.23 14.45
C CYS A 353 -4.42 -0.35 15.67
N ALA A 354 -3.44 0.45 16.12
CA ALA A 354 -3.63 1.38 17.22
C ALA A 354 -4.72 2.42 16.91
N TRP A 355 -4.76 2.96 15.69
CA TRP A 355 -5.79 3.91 15.27
C TRP A 355 -7.21 3.34 15.38
N PHE A 356 -7.40 2.09 14.93
CA PHE A 356 -8.67 1.39 15.10
C PHE A 356 -8.95 1.04 16.55
N GLU A 357 -7.95 0.60 17.33
CA GLU A 357 -8.11 0.17 18.73
C GLU A 357 -8.60 1.33 19.61
N GLU A 358 -8.03 2.53 19.42
CA GLU A 358 -8.40 3.75 20.13
C GLU A 358 -9.88 4.13 19.96
N ARG A 359 -10.49 3.71 18.85
CA ARG A 359 -11.86 4.06 18.44
C ARG A 359 -12.84 2.89 18.56
N SER A 360 -12.36 1.64 18.53
CA SER A 360 -13.20 0.42 18.52
C SER A 360 -13.68 -0.02 19.90
N ASN A 361 -13.05 0.44 20.99
CA ASN A 361 -13.39 0.02 22.36
C ASN A 361 -14.41 0.93 23.09
N GLY A 362 -15.13 1.79 22.36
CA GLY A 362 -16.08 2.73 22.93
C GLY A 362 -15.41 3.70 23.90
N THR A 363 -14.84 4.79 23.37
CA THR A 363 -14.27 5.82 24.23
C THR A 363 -15.38 6.33 25.16
N THR A 364 -15.18 6.12 26.45
CA THR A 364 -16.00 6.76 27.49
C THR A 364 -15.84 8.26 27.28
N ASN A 365 -16.91 8.92 26.84
CA ASN A 365 -16.91 10.34 26.62
C ASN A 365 -16.37 11.06 27.87
N PRO A 366 -15.28 11.85 27.80
CA PRO A 366 -14.75 12.60 28.94
C PRO A 366 -15.76 13.60 29.52
N ALA A 367 -16.90 13.81 28.86
CA ALA A 367 -18.00 14.65 29.32
C ALA A 367 -18.92 14.00 30.37
N ASP A 368 -18.86 12.69 30.62
CA ASP A 368 -19.67 12.06 31.69
C ASP A 368 -18.96 12.13 33.05
N GLY A 369 -18.84 13.37 33.52
CA GLY A 369 -18.54 13.68 34.90
C GLY A 369 -19.70 13.30 35.83
N THR A 370 -19.39 12.44 36.80
CA THR A 370 -20.09 12.23 38.08
C THR A 370 -21.38 11.40 38.06
N SER A 371 -21.24 10.10 38.34
CA SER A 371 -22.19 9.39 39.19
C SER A 371 -21.44 8.72 40.35
N SER A 372 -21.52 9.36 41.51
CA SER A 372 -21.13 8.83 42.80
C SER A 372 -22.03 7.64 43.19
N VAL A 373 -21.44 6.48 43.46
CA VAL A 373 -22.08 5.46 44.27
C VAL A 373 -21.16 5.13 45.44
N GLU A 374 -21.55 5.61 46.62
CA GLU A 374 -20.95 5.24 47.91
C GLU A 374 -21.34 3.79 48.30
N PRO A 375 -20.52 3.11 49.12
CA PRO A 375 -20.67 1.69 49.42
C PRO A 375 -21.69 1.48 50.53
N ASP A 376 -22.52 0.44 50.41
CA ASP A 376 -23.26 -0.08 51.56
C ASP A 376 -23.08 -1.60 51.70
N SER A 377 -23.30 -2.01 52.93
CA SER A 377 -22.65 -3.03 53.73
C SER A 377 -23.30 -4.43 53.65
N SER A 378 -22.49 -5.41 54.07
CA SER A 378 -22.69 -6.87 54.25
C SER A 378 -23.82 -7.23 55.26
N PRO A 379 -24.17 -8.51 55.60
CA PRO A 379 -23.38 -9.77 55.46
C PRO A 379 -24.14 -11.14 55.25
N ASP A 380 -23.32 -12.22 55.27
CA ASP A 380 -23.60 -13.63 55.70
C ASP A 380 -24.30 -14.59 54.69
N LEU A 381 -23.91 -15.87 54.44
CA LEU A 381 -22.99 -16.86 55.04
C LEU A 381 -22.91 -18.15 54.14
N ASP A 382 -21.80 -18.90 54.29
CA ASP A 382 -21.60 -20.37 54.12
C ASP A 382 -21.64 -21.01 52.70
N SER A 383 -20.75 -21.93 52.27
CA SER A 383 -19.72 -22.75 52.95
C SER A 383 -18.90 -23.60 51.94
N GLU A 384 -17.64 -23.90 52.32
CA GLU A 384 -16.87 -25.14 52.08
C GLU A 384 -16.26 -25.46 50.69
N THR A 385 -14.95 -25.30 50.50
CA THR A 385 -13.84 -26.31 50.61
C THR A 385 -13.09 -26.31 49.25
N THR A 386 -11.78 -26.43 49.06
CA THR A 386 -10.70 -27.14 49.76
C THR A 386 -9.34 -26.47 49.56
N ASP A 387 -8.59 -26.48 50.65
CA ASP A 387 -7.14 -26.38 50.86
C ASP A 387 -6.24 -27.06 49.80
N ARG A 388 -5.17 -26.36 49.35
CA ARG A 388 -3.86 -26.95 49.00
C ARG A 388 -2.75 -25.89 48.82
N SER A 389 -2.00 -25.75 49.92
CA SER A 389 -0.58 -25.39 50.12
C SER A 389 0.35 -24.99 48.96
N ASP A 390 1.09 -23.91 49.26
CA ASP A 390 2.35 -23.44 48.67
C ASP A 390 3.52 -24.44 48.68
N ALA A 391 4.49 -24.11 47.80
CA ALA A 391 5.94 -24.32 47.86
C ALA A 391 6.54 -25.47 47.03
N GLU A 392 7.23 -25.09 45.93
CA GLU A 392 8.67 -25.33 45.78
C GLU A 392 9.27 -24.40 44.70
N LEU A 393 10.10 -23.45 45.16
CA LEU A 393 11.06 -22.67 44.37
C LEU A 393 12.46 -23.05 44.90
N ALA A 394 13.34 -23.57 44.03
CA ALA A 394 14.77 -23.21 43.98
C ALA A 394 15.57 -24.05 42.95
N GLU A 395 16.22 -23.29 42.05
CA GLU A 395 17.63 -23.40 41.63
C GLU A 395 18.12 -24.37 40.52
N ARG A 396 18.72 -23.69 39.51
CA ARG A 396 19.89 -24.00 38.63
C ARG A 396 19.53 -24.24 37.15
N GLY A 397 20.18 -23.59 36.19
CA GLY A 397 21.36 -22.72 36.24
C GLY A 397 21.65 -22.11 34.87
N GLU A 398 22.51 -21.10 34.88
CA GLU A 398 23.02 -20.35 33.73
C GLU A 398 23.73 -21.24 32.69
N GLY A 399 23.63 -20.82 31.42
CA GLY A 399 24.67 -21.05 30.41
C GLY A 399 24.26 -21.85 29.18
N ASP A 400 23.76 -21.16 28.14
CA ASP A 400 24.45 -21.04 26.84
C ASP A 400 23.60 -20.14 25.94
N ILE A 401 24.02 -18.89 25.80
CA ILE A 401 23.56 -18.00 24.71
C ILE A 401 24.38 -18.44 23.50
N GLN A 402 23.77 -19.26 22.65
CA GLN A 402 24.22 -19.36 21.26
C GLN A 402 23.64 -18.14 20.53
N ALA A 403 24.54 -17.24 20.14
CA ALA A 403 24.25 -16.23 19.15
C ALA A 403 23.91 -16.94 17.85
N GLU A 404 22.63 -16.91 17.48
CA GLU A 404 22.14 -17.27 16.17
C GLU A 404 22.19 -16.03 15.26
N PRO A 405 22.41 -16.24 13.96
CA PRO A 405 23.04 -15.27 13.06
C PRO A 405 22.09 -14.18 12.58
N ALA A 406 22.70 -13.12 12.05
CA ALA A 406 22.03 -11.96 11.46
C ALA A 406 20.96 -12.34 10.42
N ASP A 407 19.85 -11.64 10.53
CA ASP A 407 18.66 -11.67 9.69
C ASP A 407 18.97 -11.21 8.25
N PRO A 408 18.75 -12.04 7.22
CA PRO A 408 18.93 -11.65 5.83
C PRO A 408 17.58 -11.39 5.13
N GLY A 409 17.45 -10.22 4.51
CA GLY A 409 16.56 -10.04 3.35
C GLY A 409 15.39 -9.08 3.53
N GLU A 410 15.66 -7.81 3.83
CA GLU A 410 14.72 -6.72 3.57
C GLU A 410 14.37 -6.65 2.07
N MET A 411 13.09 -6.76 1.72
CA MET A 411 12.57 -6.05 0.55
C MET A 411 12.24 -4.62 0.98
N THR A 412 13.28 -3.84 1.23
CA THR A 412 13.23 -2.38 1.12
C THR A 412 13.87 -1.99 -0.20
N VAL A 413 13.35 -0.94 -0.81
CA VAL A 413 14.17 -0.12 -1.70
C VAL A 413 14.95 0.79 -0.75
N ASP A 414 16.11 0.35 -0.24
CA ASP A 414 16.99 1.22 0.54
C ASP A 414 18.22 1.67 -0.28
N GLU A 415 18.13 2.94 -0.69
CA GLU A 415 19.07 4.07 -0.52
C GLU A 415 20.61 3.95 -0.62
N GLU A 416 21.24 2.81 -0.85
CA GLU A 416 22.71 2.76 -1.03
C GLU A 416 23.09 2.28 -2.44
N ILE A 417 24.07 2.95 -3.08
CA ILE A 417 24.52 2.84 -4.49
C ILE A 417 23.84 3.84 -5.45
N VAL A 418 24.06 5.13 -5.19
CA VAL A 418 24.31 6.11 -6.27
C VAL A 418 25.78 6.59 -6.27
N GLU A 419 26.61 6.19 -5.31
CA GLU A 419 28.04 6.49 -5.29
C GLU A 419 28.87 5.20 -5.27
N ASP A 420 29.24 4.67 -6.44
CA ASP A 420 30.54 3.97 -6.63
C ASP A 420 30.74 3.43 -8.06
N VAL A 421 30.48 4.23 -9.12
CA VAL A 421 31.11 3.94 -10.43
C VAL A 421 31.43 5.23 -11.21
N VAL A 422 32.16 6.16 -10.59
CA VAL A 422 33.02 7.09 -11.35
C VAL A 422 34.17 7.55 -10.46
N ASP A 423 35.27 6.79 -10.42
CA ASP A 423 36.64 7.28 -10.69
C ASP A 423 37.73 6.36 -10.10
N GLU A 424 38.38 5.58 -10.96
CA GLU A 424 39.81 5.26 -10.76
C GLU A 424 40.63 6.15 -11.70
N ALA A 425 40.98 7.37 -11.25
CA ALA A 425 42.16 8.10 -11.75
C ALA A 425 42.61 9.26 -10.84
N ALA A 426 43.46 8.94 -9.87
CA ALA A 426 44.59 9.76 -9.40
C ALA A 426 44.37 11.15 -8.75
N ALA A 427 44.76 11.18 -7.46
CA ALA A 427 45.70 12.12 -6.83
C ALA A 427 45.19 13.28 -5.93
N SER A 428 45.76 13.24 -4.72
CA SER A 428 46.10 14.29 -3.75
C SER A 428 45.02 14.92 -2.87
N GLU A 429 45.29 14.83 -1.57
CA GLU A 429 44.73 15.58 -0.44
C GLU A 429 44.51 17.06 -0.76
N ILE A 430 43.33 17.60 -0.41
CA ILE A 430 43.08 18.85 0.33
C ILE A 430 41.62 18.83 0.83
N ASP A 431 41.45 19.18 2.10
CA ASP A 431 40.23 19.34 2.88
C ASP A 431 39.43 20.58 2.40
N THR A 432 38.21 20.42 1.88
CA THR A 432 37.25 21.51 1.64
C THR A 432 35.83 20.99 1.86
N GLU A 433 35.08 21.68 2.72
CA GLU A 433 33.64 21.52 2.96
C GLU A 433 32.86 21.41 1.63
N THR A 434 31.95 20.44 1.56
CA THR A 434 31.16 20.09 0.38
C THR A 434 30.08 21.14 0.13
N ASP A 435 30.13 21.75 -1.06
CA ASP A 435 29.25 22.81 -1.55
C ASP A 435 28.16 22.21 -2.46
N ASP A 436 27.49 21.14 -2.02
CA ASP A 436 26.53 20.40 -2.85
C ASP A 436 25.13 21.05 -2.83
N LEU A 437 24.65 21.48 -4.01
CA LEU A 437 23.33 22.08 -4.21
C LEU A 437 22.18 21.13 -3.88
N THR A 438 22.39 19.81 -3.93
CA THR A 438 21.36 18.81 -3.60
C THR A 438 20.98 18.83 -2.12
N GLU A 439 21.83 19.41 -1.26
CA GLU A 439 21.54 19.55 0.16
C GLU A 439 20.46 20.60 0.47
N LEU A 440 20.12 21.46 -0.49
CA LEU A 440 19.02 22.43 -0.35
C LEU A 440 17.67 21.74 -0.57
N ARG A 441 16.73 21.97 0.34
CA ARG A 441 15.46 21.25 0.35
C ARG A 441 14.68 21.54 -0.92
N GLY A 442 14.37 20.48 -1.66
CA GLY A 442 13.56 20.53 -2.88
C GLY A 442 14.33 20.78 -4.18
N VAL A 443 15.65 20.97 -4.15
CA VAL A 443 16.48 21.03 -5.38
C VAL A 443 16.63 19.63 -5.97
N GLY A 444 17.06 18.62 -5.19
CA GLY A 444 17.30 17.28 -5.72
C GLY A 444 18.28 17.24 -6.91
N GLN A 445 18.60 16.06 -7.43
CA GLN A 445 19.67 15.92 -8.43
C GLN A 445 19.33 16.56 -9.79
N ALA A 446 18.06 16.47 -10.22
CA ALA A 446 17.62 17.03 -11.50
C ALA A 446 17.69 18.56 -11.56
N TYR A 447 17.29 19.28 -10.49
CA TYR A 447 17.43 20.74 -10.48
C TYR A 447 18.87 21.16 -10.18
N ALA A 448 19.63 20.40 -9.40
CA ALA A 448 21.06 20.67 -9.22
C ALA A 448 21.83 20.62 -10.55
N GLU A 449 21.55 19.62 -11.39
CA GLU A 449 22.13 19.55 -12.76
C GLU A 449 21.67 20.71 -13.65
N THR A 450 20.41 21.11 -13.54
CA THR A 450 19.85 22.24 -14.30
C THR A 450 20.49 23.57 -13.87
N LEU A 451 20.69 23.79 -12.56
CA LEU A 451 21.37 24.95 -12.00
C LEU A 451 22.87 24.96 -12.37
N THR A 452 23.52 23.80 -12.33
CA THR A 452 24.91 23.60 -12.76
C THR A 452 25.08 23.91 -14.24
N ALA A 453 24.14 23.48 -15.08
CA ALA A 453 24.12 23.80 -16.51
C ALA A 453 23.91 25.30 -16.78
N ALA A 454 23.26 26.02 -15.87
CA ALA A 454 23.14 27.49 -15.87
C ALA A 454 24.33 28.20 -15.18
N GLY A 455 25.37 27.47 -14.78
CA GLY A 455 26.59 28.03 -14.21
C GLY A 455 26.54 28.30 -12.71
N ILE A 456 25.57 27.72 -12.00
CA ILE A 456 25.50 27.70 -10.54
C ILE A 456 25.95 26.31 -10.06
N GLU A 457 27.20 26.22 -9.63
CA GLU A 457 27.87 24.97 -9.21
C GLU A 457 27.99 24.87 -7.68
N THR A 458 27.73 25.94 -6.93
CA THR A 458 27.88 25.95 -5.45
C THR A 458 26.74 26.70 -4.75
N ILE A 459 26.52 26.41 -3.46
CA ILE A 459 25.52 27.09 -2.63
C ILE A 459 25.79 28.60 -2.57
N ASP A 460 27.06 28.99 -2.42
CA ASP A 460 27.48 30.41 -2.46
C ASP A 460 27.12 31.12 -3.77
N GLN A 461 27.26 30.42 -4.91
CA GLN A 461 26.89 30.96 -6.21
C GLN A 461 25.38 31.13 -6.33
N LEU A 462 24.60 30.18 -5.80
CA LEU A 462 23.14 30.28 -5.75
C LEU A 462 22.69 31.44 -4.85
N ALA A 463 23.27 31.58 -3.65
CA ALA A 463 22.96 32.65 -2.71
C ALA A 463 23.18 34.06 -3.30
N ALA A 464 24.15 34.19 -4.20
CA ALA A 464 24.51 35.42 -4.90
C ALA A 464 23.70 35.69 -6.19
N ALA A 465 22.89 34.73 -6.63
CA ALA A 465 22.19 34.81 -7.90
C ALA A 465 20.88 35.63 -7.84
N ASP A 466 20.38 36.02 -9.02
CA ASP A 466 19.08 36.67 -9.19
C ASP A 466 18.05 35.66 -9.74
N ALA A 467 16.93 35.51 -9.03
CA ALA A 467 15.92 34.50 -9.35
C ALA A 467 15.26 34.73 -10.73
N ALA A 468 15.12 35.99 -11.18
CA ALA A 468 14.48 36.29 -12.45
C ALA A 468 15.39 35.98 -13.64
N ASP A 469 16.70 36.20 -13.49
CA ASP A 469 17.69 35.85 -14.49
C ASP A 469 17.82 34.32 -14.61
N LEU A 470 17.89 33.60 -13.48
CA LEU A 470 17.95 32.13 -13.48
C LEU A 470 16.69 31.46 -14.01
N ALA A 471 15.51 31.99 -13.70
CA ALA A 471 14.25 31.45 -14.21
C ALA A 471 14.19 31.50 -15.75
N THR A 472 14.82 32.51 -16.35
CA THR A 472 14.89 32.66 -17.82
C THR A 472 15.84 31.63 -18.46
N GLU A 473 16.85 31.16 -17.73
CA GLU A 473 17.86 30.22 -18.24
C GLU A 473 17.54 28.76 -17.93
N THR A 474 16.78 28.48 -16.88
CA THR A 474 16.56 27.11 -16.36
C THR A 474 15.13 26.58 -16.53
N ASP A 475 14.17 27.40 -16.99
CA ASP A 475 12.73 27.09 -17.03
C ASP A 475 12.14 26.73 -15.63
N ILE A 476 12.88 27.00 -14.55
CA ILE A 476 12.44 26.81 -13.16
C ILE A 476 11.61 28.02 -12.74
N SER A 477 10.53 27.80 -11.98
CA SER A 477 9.65 28.88 -11.55
C SER A 477 10.38 29.89 -10.65
N PRO A 478 10.17 31.21 -10.83
CA PRO A 478 10.82 32.24 -10.01
C PRO A 478 10.61 32.06 -8.51
N SER A 479 9.40 31.64 -8.09
CA SER A 479 9.08 31.42 -6.68
C SER A 479 9.88 30.29 -6.04
N ARG A 480 10.24 29.26 -6.82
CA ARG A 480 11.03 28.13 -6.35
C ARG A 480 12.52 28.48 -6.28
N LEU A 481 13.01 29.27 -7.25
CA LEU A 481 14.36 29.82 -7.22
C LEU A 481 14.55 30.81 -6.05
N GLU A 482 13.54 31.65 -5.77
CA GLU A 482 13.57 32.56 -4.61
C GLU A 482 13.71 31.79 -3.29
N ASP A 483 12.96 30.71 -3.12
CA ASP A 483 13.03 29.85 -1.93
C ASP A 483 14.42 29.20 -1.77
N TRP A 484 15.00 28.65 -2.85
CA TRP A 484 16.34 28.04 -2.78
C TRP A 484 17.46 29.06 -2.57
N ILE A 485 17.32 30.27 -3.13
CA ILE A 485 18.29 31.36 -2.92
C ILE A 485 18.21 31.86 -1.47
N GLU A 486 17.02 31.88 -0.85
CA GLU A 486 16.85 32.20 0.57
C GLU A 486 17.47 31.11 1.46
N GLN A 487 17.18 29.83 1.19
CA GLN A 487 17.81 28.71 1.89
C GLN A 487 19.35 28.72 1.77
N ALA A 488 19.88 29.07 0.59
CA ALA A 488 21.32 29.17 0.35
C ALA A 488 21.98 30.33 1.11
N ARG A 489 21.25 31.41 1.43
CA ARG A 489 21.77 32.56 2.22
C ARG A 489 21.75 32.31 3.72
N ASP A 490 20.91 31.39 4.16
CA ASP A 490 20.72 31.05 5.57
C ASP A 490 21.70 29.97 6.06
N ARG A 491 22.47 29.36 5.14
CA ARG A 491 23.66 28.56 5.43
C ARG A 491 24.91 29.43 5.50
#